data_AF-A0A7S2EV76-F1
#
_entry.id   AF-A0A7S2EV76-F1
#
_cell.length_a   1.000
_cell.length_b   1.000
_cell.length_c   1.000
_cell.angle_alpha   90.00
_cell.angle_beta   90.00
_cell.angle_gamma   90.00
#
_symmetry.space_group_name_H-M   'P 1'
#
loop_
_entity.id
_entity.type
_entity.pdbx_description
1 polymer ?
#
loop_
_entity_poly.entity_id
_entity_poly.type
_entity_poly.pdbx_seq_one_letter_code
_entity_poly.pdbx_strand_id
1 'polypeptide(L)'
;RAQRILEKLESSPSLPSPTIQSYNLVIEAWSTSTEHHFATMAQRIYDRLLHQNTESAATNTGVAGDVTPNLETYQSLIRAWCKSSNVHGGAAHWATKILSRMLFKLEHEKNNGNRKKKDEDIENIEPTMEDYRLVLECWSKSRIKNAAARSLSILQKMEHLYTSRITNQRPTVECYKQVLVAISKSKMTEIKNNTTDANDSMGQCAVKLLDEMEERQIQPDSDCYSAAIKTWCNSAISKHRHNKDRRKRSKRGEIKMNENNDPGIDAGIAHDLLQRMNDMYHKSSIVLVKSTRCNYNDVLRAWSISGANDAAERAEELLSEMEKEQKDLAPNKESYILTIESYAKRKNTSVITSDGSDDKVEKSLELLQRMMHQYESGNVLARPDTDVYNSVLNACAKCFSKDEKIRRNAMRVAIENVQNMREQAKEEGRGVKCKPDATTYRLLLEACRNLLPAEGGEREKAVEAVFNRCCLEGYVDTEVLEVFQKIASPELYRKRVLLIVTGGEGGSGESKERTLPEKWTRNLRYRGRTLEGKKAAPTLSIDGTFANIQEMNQYKMRNLRERKNQRVLRGGRL
;
A
#
# COMPACT_ATOMS: atom_id res chain seq x y z
N ARG A 1 24.21 -32.95 8.76
CA ARG A 1 25.32 -33.94 8.74
C ARG A 1 26.68 -33.27 8.70
N ALA A 2 26.92 -32.36 7.75
CA ALA A 2 28.19 -31.61 7.64
C ALA A 2 28.62 -30.92 8.95
N GLN A 3 27.71 -30.23 9.65
CA GLN A 3 28.01 -29.61 10.94
C GLN A 3 28.55 -30.59 12.00
N ARG A 4 27.98 -31.80 12.11
CA ARG A 4 28.47 -32.80 13.08
C ARG A 4 29.87 -33.32 12.75
N ILE A 5 30.25 -33.28 11.48
CA ILE A 5 31.60 -33.66 11.03
C ILE A 5 32.57 -32.55 11.45
N LEU A 6 32.20 -31.29 11.22
CA LEU A 6 32.99 -30.13 11.67
C LEU A 6 33.22 -30.14 13.19
N GLU A 7 32.18 -30.41 13.98
CA GLU A 7 32.29 -30.51 15.45
C GLU A 7 33.22 -31.65 15.90
N LYS A 8 33.28 -32.76 15.15
CA LYS A 8 34.23 -33.85 15.42
C LYS A 8 35.67 -33.47 15.07
N LEU A 9 35.87 -32.72 13.98
CA LEU A 9 37.18 -32.19 13.61
C LEU A 9 37.69 -31.16 14.63
N GLU A 10 36.79 -30.33 15.19
CA GLU A 10 37.13 -29.35 16.24
C GLU A 10 37.49 -30.00 17.59
N SER A 11 36.86 -31.15 17.92
CA SER A 11 36.99 -31.78 19.25
C SER A 11 38.05 -32.87 19.34
N SER A 12 38.51 -33.43 18.23
CA SER A 12 39.40 -34.58 18.22
C SER A 12 40.84 -34.16 17.90
N PRO A 13 41.78 -34.16 18.86
CA PRO A 13 43.18 -33.78 18.61
C PRO A 13 43.91 -34.78 17.68
N SER A 14 43.31 -35.94 17.40
CA SER A 14 43.82 -36.95 16.47
C SER A 14 43.41 -36.73 15.02
N LEU A 15 42.48 -35.81 14.74
CA LEU A 15 42.01 -35.49 13.40
C LEU A 15 42.69 -34.21 12.87
N PRO A 16 42.79 -34.04 11.54
CA PRO A 16 43.32 -32.80 10.97
C PRO A 16 42.44 -31.61 11.38
N SER A 17 43.10 -30.51 11.75
CA SER A 17 42.42 -29.27 12.12
C SER A 17 41.52 -28.76 10.98
N PRO A 18 40.34 -28.21 11.29
CA PRO A 18 39.41 -27.75 10.28
C PRO A 18 40.01 -26.57 9.48
N THR A 19 39.86 -26.63 8.16
CA THR A 19 40.31 -25.58 7.23
C THR A 19 39.17 -24.61 6.89
N ILE A 20 39.48 -23.45 6.30
CA ILE A 20 38.46 -22.51 5.78
C ILE A 20 37.44 -23.19 4.84
N GLN A 21 37.89 -24.13 4.00
CA GLN A 21 37.01 -24.92 3.12
C GLN A 21 36.02 -25.79 3.92
N SER A 22 36.46 -26.35 5.05
CA SER A 22 35.60 -27.15 5.92
C SER A 22 34.45 -26.31 6.49
N TYR A 23 34.74 -25.06 6.89
CA TYR A 23 33.72 -24.12 7.35
C TYR A 23 32.80 -23.67 6.20
N ASN A 24 33.36 -23.32 5.05
CA ASN A 24 32.60 -22.87 3.87
C ASN A 24 31.58 -23.91 3.43
N LEU A 25 31.96 -25.18 3.31
CA LEU A 25 31.05 -26.27 2.95
C LEU A 25 29.86 -26.40 3.93
N VAL A 26 30.10 -26.20 5.22
CA VAL A 26 29.02 -26.25 6.22
C VAL A 26 28.11 -25.03 6.13
N ILE A 27 28.66 -23.84 5.92
CA ILE A 27 27.90 -22.59 5.74
C ILE A 27 27.08 -22.66 4.45
N GLU A 28 27.67 -23.14 3.35
CA GLU A 28 27.00 -23.35 2.07
C GLU A 28 25.86 -24.37 2.19
N ALA A 29 26.10 -25.50 2.86
CA ALA A 29 25.07 -26.50 3.14
C ALA A 29 23.89 -25.91 3.95
N TRP A 30 24.16 -25.01 4.89
CA TRP A 30 23.10 -24.27 5.58
C TRP A 30 22.42 -23.23 4.67
N SER A 31 23.15 -22.56 3.78
CA SER A 31 22.59 -21.57 2.85
C SER A 31 21.66 -22.18 1.78
N THR A 32 21.82 -23.47 1.48
CA THR A 32 21.01 -24.24 0.54
C THR A 32 19.91 -25.05 1.22
N SER A 33 19.98 -25.20 2.54
CA SER A 33 19.00 -25.90 3.35
C SER A 33 17.62 -25.22 3.35
N THR A 34 16.59 -26.05 3.45
CA THR A 34 15.19 -25.62 3.65
C THR A 34 14.74 -25.77 5.10
N GLU A 35 15.63 -26.16 6.02
CA GLU A 35 15.32 -26.34 7.44
C GLU A 35 14.98 -25.01 8.13
N HIS A 36 14.19 -25.04 9.20
CA HIS A 36 13.95 -23.85 10.01
C HIS A 36 15.26 -23.33 10.63
N HIS A 37 15.45 -22.01 10.68
CA HIS A 37 16.62 -21.35 11.28
C HIS A 37 17.95 -21.50 10.53
N PHE A 38 17.93 -21.99 9.29
CA PHE A 38 19.12 -22.18 8.45
C PHE A 38 20.07 -20.97 8.40
N ALA A 39 19.55 -19.74 8.27
CA ALA A 39 20.36 -18.52 8.28
C ALA A 39 21.07 -18.26 9.61
N THR A 40 20.38 -18.49 10.74
CA THR A 40 21.01 -18.35 12.07
C THR A 40 22.02 -19.46 12.35
N MET A 41 21.80 -20.66 11.80
CA MET A 41 22.76 -21.75 11.92
C MET A 41 24.02 -21.46 11.10
N ALA A 42 23.88 -21.00 9.86
CA ALA A 42 25.01 -20.51 9.06
C ALA A 42 25.79 -19.41 9.79
N GLN A 43 25.10 -18.44 10.39
CA GLN A 43 25.71 -17.38 11.19
C GLN A 43 26.51 -17.91 12.38
N ARG A 44 26.00 -18.92 13.10
CA ARG A 44 26.72 -19.55 14.21
C ARG A 44 28.01 -20.24 13.77
N ILE A 45 28.02 -20.87 12.60
CA ILE A 45 29.24 -21.48 12.04
C ILE A 45 30.27 -20.39 11.73
N TYR A 46 29.82 -19.28 11.16
CA TYR A 46 30.69 -18.13 10.90
C TYR A 46 31.24 -17.48 12.18
N ASP A 47 30.42 -17.35 13.23
CA ASP A 47 30.89 -16.80 14.50
C ASP A 47 31.94 -17.72 15.14
N ARG A 48 31.80 -19.06 15.01
CA ARG A 48 32.84 -20.04 15.41
C ARG A 48 34.14 -19.88 14.63
N LEU A 49 34.06 -19.74 13.30
CA LEU A 49 35.20 -19.47 12.43
C LEU A 49 35.96 -18.21 12.89
N LEU A 50 35.25 -17.13 13.22
CA LEU A 50 35.89 -15.90 13.72
C LEU A 50 36.61 -16.11 15.06
N HIS A 51 36.02 -16.86 15.99
CA HIS A 51 36.65 -17.16 17.28
C HIS A 51 37.96 -17.94 17.12
N GLN A 52 37.98 -18.96 16.26
CA GLN A 52 39.21 -19.73 16.01
C GLN A 52 40.31 -18.91 15.35
N ASN A 53 39.94 -18.00 14.45
CA ASN A 53 40.92 -17.08 13.83
C ASN A 53 41.55 -16.16 14.89
N THR A 54 40.74 -15.63 15.83
CA THR A 54 41.27 -14.79 16.91
C THR A 54 42.15 -15.55 17.90
N GLU A 55 41.83 -16.80 18.21
CA GLU A 55 42.65 -17.65 19.08
C GLU A 55 43.98 -18.02 18.42
N SER A 56 43.96 -18.37 17.13
CA SER A 56 45.17 -18.71 16.37
C SER A 56 46.12 -17.53 16.21
N ALA A 57 45.59 -16.31 16.07
CA ALA A 57 46.39 -15.08 16.04
C ALA A 57 47.05 -14.76 17.40
N ALA A 58 46.45 -15.18 18.52
CA ALA A 58 46.97 -14.93 19.86
C ALA A 58 48.06 -15.91 20.29
N THR A 59 48.07 -17.15 19.76
CA THR A 59 49.00 -18.19 20.21
C THR A 59 50.35 -18.22 19.49
N ASN A 60 50.58 -17.42 18.44
CA ASN A 60 51.83 -17.37 17.65
C ASN A 60 52.36 -18.75 17.17
N THR A 61 51.52 -19.79 17.20
CA THR A 61 51.84 -21.14 16.73
C THR A 61 51.56 -21.19 15.24
N GLY A 62 52.57 -20.85 14.42
CA GLY A 62 52.50 -20.76 12.95
C GLY A 62 52.24 -22.07 12.20
N VAL A 63 51.38 -22.96 12.72
CA VAL A 63 51.06 -24.29 12.16
C VAL A 63 49.54 -24.54 12.08
N ALA A 64 48.69 -23.64 12.61
CA ALA A 64 47.25 -23.70 12.34
C ALA A 64 46.96 -23.03 10.98
N GLY A 65 46.37 -23.78 10.03
CA GLY A 65 46.06 -23.28 8.69
C GLY A 65 45.27 -21.97 8.74
N ASP A 66 45.53 -21.07 7.80
CA ASP A 66 44.91 -19.75 7.69
C ASP A 66 43.36 -19.88 7.61
N VAL A 67 42.66 -19.72 8.74
CA VAL A 67 41.19 -19.80 8.85
C VAL A 67 40.57 -18.40 8.74
N THR A 68 40.92 -17.67 7.70
CA THR A 68 40.37 -16.34 7.42
C THR A 68 39.10 -16.43 6.58
N PRO A 69 38.00 -15.73 6.95
CA PRO A 69 36.80 -15.71 6.12
C PRO A 69 37.09 -15.11 4.75
N ASN A 70 36.66 -15.82 3.71
CA ASN A 70 36.89 -15.48 2.31
C ASN A 70 35.58 -15.14 1.57
N LEU A 71 35.67 -14.87 0.28
CA LEU A 71 34.54 -14.51 -0.59
C LEU A 71 33.39 -15.51 -0.44
N GLU A 72 33.67 -16.81 -0.58
CA GLU A 72 32.68 -17.89 -0.48
C GLU A 72 31.96 -17.90 0.88
N THR A 73 32.69 -17.63 1.98
CA THR A 73 32.09 -17.48 3.31
C THR A 73 31.04 -16.37 3.33
N TYR A 74 31.41 -15.19 2.84
CA TYR A 74 30.54 -14.00 2.85
C TYR A 74 29.32 -14.19 1.94
N GLN A 75 29.52 -14.70 0.72
CA GLN A 75 28.45 -14.95 -0.24
C GLN A 75 27.43 -15.96 0.28
N SER A 76 27.90 -17.06 0.87
CA SER A 76 27.02 -18.11 1.42
C SER A 76 26.16 -17.56 2.56
N LEU A 77 26.71 -16.68 3.41
CA LEU A 77 25.96 -16.01 4.46
C LEU A 77 24.96 -14.99 3.93
N ILE A 78 25.35 -14.16 2.94
CA ILE A 78 24.44 -13.19 2.30
C ILE A 78 23.26 -13.95 1.68
N ARG A 79 23.53 -15.02 0.91
CA ARG A 79 22.48 -15.88 0.33
C ARG A 79 21.58 -16.49 1.40
N ALA A 80 22.14 -17.03 2.48
CA ALA A 80 21.36 -17.61 3.57
C ALA A 80 20.41 -16.58 4.22
N TRP A 81 20.92 -15.39 4.55
CA TRP A 81 20.11 -14.34 5.14
C TRP A 81 19.07 -13.79 4.16
N CYS A 82 19.42 -13.50 2.91
CA CYS A 82 18.47 -12.99 1.92
C CYS A 82 17.34 -14.00 1.62
N LYS A 83 17.63 -15.30 1.55
CA LYS A 83 16.60 -16.36 1.44
C LYS A 83 15.66 -16.40 2.65
N SER A 84 16.16 -16.02 3.84
CA SER A 84 15.35 -15.98 5.06
C SER A 84 14.45 -14.74 5.17
N SER A 85 14.46 -13.83 4.19
CA SER A 85 13.70 -12.57 4.20
C SER A 85 12.19 -12.71 4.48
N ASN A 86 11.58 -13.81 4.05
CA ASN A 86 10.17 -14.09 4.30
C ASN A 86 9.88 -14.59 5.73
N VAL A 87 10.88 -15.17 6.39
CA VAL A 87 10.73 -15.82 7.71
C VAL A 87 11.27 -14.93 8.83
N HIS A 88 12.38 -14.22 8.57
CA HIS A 88 13.10 -13.45 9.57
C HIS A 88 13.04 -11.96 9.22
N GLY A 89 12.27 -11.20 10.00
CA GLY A 89 12.07 -9.76 9.78
C GLY A 89 13.37 -8.94 9.77
N GLY A 90 14.42 -9.39 10.46
CA GLY A 90 15.74 -8.74 10.48
C GLY A 90 16.73 -9.17 9.39
N ALA A 91 16.32 -10.02 8.44
CA ALA A 91 17.23 -10.61 7.43
C ALA A 91 18.06 -9.57 6.66
N ALA A 92 17.42 -8.47 6.21
CA ALA A 92 18.09 -7.42 5.45
C ALA A 92 19.21 -6.72 6.25
N HIS A 93 19.02 -6.53 7.56
CA HIS A 93 20.05 -5.95 8.43
C HIS A 93 21.26 -6.88 8.56
N TRP A 94 21.04 -8.19 8.74
CA TRP A 94 22.12 -9.16 8.84
C TRP A 94 22.90 -9.26 7.53
N ALA A 95 22.20 -9.37 6.40
CA ALA A 95 22.83 -9.37 5.08
C ALA A 95 23.68 -8.10 4.84
N THR A 96 23.15 -6.93 5.23
CA THR A 96 23.91 -5.66 5.16
C THR A 96 25.12 -5.66 6.08
N LYS A 97 25.00 -6.17 7.31
CA LYS A 97 26.11 -6.25 8.27
C LYS A 97 27.25 -7.11 7.72
N ILE A 98 26.93 -8.21 7.04
CA ILE A 98 27.90 -9.09 6.41
C ILE A 98 28.58 -8.36 5.24
N LEU A 99 27.80 -7.72 4.36
CA LEU A 99 28.34 -6.93 3.26
C LEU A 99 29.23 -5.78 3.78
N SER A 100 28.81 -5.01 4.77
CA SER A 100 29.61 -3.93 5.34
C SER A 100 30.92 -4.42 5.96
N ARG A 101 30.94 -5.62 6.57
CA ARG A 101 32.17 -6.24 7.09
C ARG A 101 33.14 -6.60 5.95
N MET A 102 32.60 -7.16 4.87
CA MET A 102 33.37 -7.49 3.66
C MET A 102 33.97 -6.23 3.03
N LEU A 103 33.18 -5.16 2.88
CA LEU A 103 33.63 -3.86 2.37
C LEU A 103 34.71 -3.22 3.25
N PHE A 104 34.54 -3.24 4.56
CA PHE A 104 35.52 -2.67 5.48
C PHE A 104 36.88 -3.37 5.39
N LYS A 105 36.89 -4.71 5.29
CA LYS A 105 38.12 -5.48 5.08
C LYS A 105 38.78 -5.13 3.74
N LEU A 106 37.98 -5.05 2.67
CA LEU A 106 38.49 -4.68 1.35
C LEU A 106 39.17 -3.30 1.35
N GLU A 107 38.55 -2.30 1.97
CA GLU A 107 39.13 -0.95 2.11
C GLU A 107 40.43 -0.97 2.91
N HIS A 108 40.48 -1.76 4.00
CA HIS A 108 41.68 -1.89 4.83
C HIS A 108 42.84 -2.53 4.08
N GLU A 109 42.62 -3.66 3.40
CA GLU A 109 43.66 -4.37 2.62
C GLU A 109 44.21 -3.50 1.49
N LYS A 110 43.34 -2.73 0.82
CA LYS A 110 43.76 -1.84 -0.26
C LYS A 110 44.60 -0.65 0.23
N ASN A 111 44.30 -0.14 1.42
CA ASN A 111 44.99 1.01 2.02
C ASN A 111 46.29 0.64 2.74
N ASN A 112 46.37 -0.54 3.38
CA ASN A 112 47.50 -0.94 4.24
C ASN A 112 48.45 -2.01 3.62
N GLY A 113 48.15 -2.56 2.44
CA GLY A 113 48.85 -3.73 1.89
C GLY A 113 50.24 -3.49 1.25
N ASN A 114 51.17 -4.39 1.54
CA ASN A 114 52.51 -4.52 0.93
C ASN A 114 52.38 -5.04 -0.53
N ARG A 115 53.05 -4.43 -1.53
CA ARG A 115 52.77 -4.59 -2.99
C ARG A 115 52.83 -6.02 -3.59
N LYS A 116 53.41 -7.01 -2.91
CA LYS A 116 53.76 -8.32 -3.50
C LYS A 116 52.76 -9.48 -3.23
N LYS A 117 51.77 -9.30 -2.35
CA LYS A 117 50.76 -10.32 -2.00
C LYS A 117 49.32 -9.89 -2.37
N LYS A 118 49.19 -8.93 -3.29
CA LYS A 118 48.02 -8.05 -3.42
C LYS A 118 46.83 -8.61 -4.19
N ASP A 119 47.04 -9.36 -5.27
CA ASP A 119 45.93 -9.58 -6.20
C ASP A 119 45.01 -10.73 -5.76
N GLU A 120 45.56 -11.84 -5.26
CA GLU A 120 44.76 -13.00 -4.80
C GLU A 120 43.97 -12.71 -3.51
N ASP A 121 44.58 -12.04 -2.51
CA ASP A 121 43.91 -11.74 -1.24
C ASP A 121 42.80 -10.69 -1.39
N ILE A 122 42.94 -9.74 -2.33
CA ILE A 122 41.92 -8.73 -2.65
C ILE A 122 40.78 -9.36 -3.47
N GLU A 123 41.09 -10.16 -4.48
CA GLU A 123 40.08 -10.88 -5.28
C GLU A 123 39.22 -11.79 -4.39
N ASN A 124 39.82 -12.39 -3.36
CA ASN A 124 39.14 -13.26 -2.41
C ASN A 124 38.27 -12.52 -1.37
N ILE A 125 38.15 -11.18 -1.45
CA ILE A 125 37.31 -10.35 -0.55
C ILE A 125 36.44 -9.35 -1.34
N GLU A 126 36.65 -9.15 -2.65
CA GLU A 126 35.87 -8.21 -3.46
C GLU A 126 34.41 -8.68 -3.64
N PRO A 127 33.39 -7.89 -3.24
CA PRO A 127 32.00 -8.27 -3.43
C PRO A 127 31.61 -8.21 -4.89
N THR A 128 30.85 -9.22 -5.32
CA THR A 128 30.35 -9.30 -6.68
C THR A 128 29.10 -8.45 -6.87
N MET A 129 28.74 -8.15 -8.12
CA MET A 129 27.45 -7.50 -8.44
C MET A 129 26.26 -8.23 -7.84
N GLU A 130 26.33 -9.57 -7.79
CA GLU A 130 25.27 -10.42 -7.24
C GLU A 130 25.10 -10.20 -5.73
N ASP A 131 26.18 -9.94 -5.00
CA ASP A 131 26.14 -9.69 -3.55
C ASP A 131 25.40 -8.39 -3.24
N TYR A 132 25.71 -7.31 -3.97
CA TYR A 132 24.97 -6.05 -3.86
C TYR A 132 23.50 -6.22 -4.25
N ARG A 133 23.23 -6.92 -5.36
CA ARG A 133 21.88 -7.18 -5.86
C ARG A 133 21.02 -7.90 -4.82
N LEU A 134 21.52 -8.98 -4.23
CA LEU A 134 20.81 -9.77 -3.22
C LEU A 134 20.50 -8.96 -1.96
N VAL A 135 21.44 -8.15 -1.48
CA VAL A 135 21.21 -7.32 -0.29
C VAL A 135 20.17 -6.23 -0.59
N LEU A 136 20.26 -5.56 -1.73
CA LEU A 136 19.28 -4.55 -2.15
C LEU A 136 17.88 -5.14 -2.37
N GLU A 137 17.79 -6.31 -3.01
CA GLU A 137 16.54 -7.06 -3.19
C GLU A 137 15.95 -7.48 -1.84
N CYS A 138 16.80 -7.88 -0.88
CA CYS A 138 16.35 -8.20 0.47
C CYS A 138 15.76 -6.97 1.18
N TRP A 139 16.31 -5.78 0.96
CA TRP A 139 15.74 -4.52 1.47
C TRP A 139 14.44 -4.14 0.77
N SER A 140 14.33 -4.29 -0.55
CA SER A 140 13.13 -3.93 -1.30
C SER A 140 11.91 -4.80 -0.96
N LYS A 141 12.14 -6.03 -0.49
CA LYS A 141 11.12 -6.94 0.05
C LYS A 141 10.85 -6.74 1.54
N SER A 142 11.75 -6.06 2.24
CA SER A 142 11.66 -5.84 3.69
C SER A 142 10.48 -4.94 4.06
N ARG A 143 9.87 -5.22 5.21
CA ARG A 143 8.84 -4.37 5.84
C ARG A 143 9.40 -3.57 7.02
N ILE A 144 10.71 -3.60 7.22
CA ILE A 144 11.39 -2.86 8.27
C ILE A 144 11.33 -1.36 7.95
N LYS A 145 11.17 -0.54 8.98
CA LYS A 145 11.33 0.92 8.88
C LYS A 145 12.71 1.29 8.31
N ASN A 146 12.78 2.37 7.53
CA ASN A 146 14.01 2.91 6.95
C ASN A 146 14.64 2.00 5.89
N ALA A 147 13.87 1.07 5.30
CA ALA A 147 14.35 0.21 4.22
C ALA A 147 14.91 1.04 3.05
N ALA A 148 14.19 2.08 2.62
CA ALA A 148 14.63 3.00 1.57
C ALA A 148 15.95 3.72 1.90
N ALA A 149 16.09 4.23 3.12
CA ALA A 149 17.32 4.92 3.53
C ALA A 149 18.53 3.98 3.55
N ARG A 150 18.34 2.72 3.98
CA ARG A 150 19.40 1.71 4.00
C ARG A 150 19.76 1.25 2.60
N SER A 151 18.79 1.02 1.71
CA SER A 151 19.06 0.67 0.32
C SER A 151 19.81 1.80 -0.41
N LEU A 152 19.44 3.06 -0.16
CA LEU A 152 20.13 4.22 -0.73
C LEU A 152 21.58 4.32 -0.23
N SER A 153 21.82 4.12 1.07
CA SER A 153 23.17 4.13 1.65
C SER A 153 24.07 3.04 1.06
N ILE A 154 23.52 1.85 0.76
CA ILE A 154 24.27 0.77 0.11
C ILE A 154 24.65 1.15 -1.32
N LEU A 155 23.71 1.72 -2.09
CA LEU A 155 23.97 2.18 -3.45
C LEU A 155 25.03 3.29 -3.46
N GLN A 156 24.91 4.31 -2.61
CA GLN A 156 25.90 5.38 -2.48
C GLN A 156 27.29 4.85 -2.08
N LYS A 157 27.35 3.85 -1.19
CA LYS A 157 28.62 3.23 -0.82
C LYS A 157 29.24 2.46 -1.99
N MET A 158 28.43 1.74 -2.77
CA MET A 158 28.88 1.06 -3.99
C MET A 158 29.46 2.05 -5.01
N GLU A 159 28.81 3.21 -5.19
CA GLU A 159 29.30 4.28 -6.06
C GLU A 159 30.61 4.91 -5.58
N HIS A 160 30.71 5.15 -4.27
CA HIS A 160 31.93 5.67 -3.68
C HIS A 160 33.10 4.71 -3.89
N LEU A 161 32.89 3.42 -3.67
CA LEU A 161 33.93 2.39 -3.87
C LEU A 161 34.39 2.31 -5.33
N TYR A 162 33.46 2.46 -6.29
CA TYR A 162 33.78 2.52 -7.71
C TYR A 162 34.58 3.78 -8.07
N THR A 163 34.12 4.95 -7.63
CA THR A 163 34.79 6.24 -7.93
C THR A 163 36.16 6.36 -7.26
N SER A 164 36.33 5.81 -6.06
CA SER A 164 37.62 5.65 -5.37
C SER A 164 38.51 4.57 -5.97
N ARG A 165 38.07 3.89 -7.04
CA ARG A 165 38.77 2.77 -7.71
C ARG A 165 39.13 1.65 -6.74
N ILE A 166 38.32 1.43 -5.71
CA ILE A 166 38.48 0.35 -4.73
C ILE A 166 37.94 -0.96 -5.31
N THR A 167 36.78 -0.90 -5.94
CA THR A 167 36.15 -2.01 -6.67
C THR A 167 35.98 -1.64 -8.14
N ASN A 168 36.00 -2.63 -9.03
CA ASN A 168 35.65 -2.41 -10.44
C ASN A 168 34.13 -2.51 -10.69
N GLN A 169 33.36 -2.84 -9.65
CA GLN A 169 31.91 -3.02 -9.72
C GLN A 169 31.17 -1.68 -9.74
N ARG A 170 30.44 -1.42 -10.83
CA ARG A 170 29.60 -0.23 -11.00
C ARG A 170 28.12 -0.59 -10.79
N PRO A 171 27.31 0.27 -10.14
CA PRO A 171 25.87 0.00 -10.02
C PRO A 171 25.19 -0.20 -11.37
N THR A 172 24.33 -1.22 -11.45
CA THR A 172 23.57 -1.56 -12.65
C THR A 172 22.11 -1.11 -12.53
N VAL A 173 21.36 -1.20 -13.63
CA VAL A 173 19.90 -0.94 -13.66
C VAL A 173 19.19 -1.66 -12.50
N GLU A 174 19.57 -2.92 -12.24
CA GLU A 174 18.98 -3.74 -11.18
C GLU A 174 19.23 -3.15 -9.78
N CYS A 175 20.42 -2.60 -9.52
CA CYS A 175 20.73 -1.96 -8.23
C CYS A 175 19.82 -0.73 -8.00
N TYR A 176 19.70 0.15 -9.01
CA TYR A 176 18.83 1.33 -8.94
C TYR A 176 17.36 0.94 -8.80
N LYS A 177 16.88 -0.06 -9.57
CA LYS A 177 15.52 -0.59 -9.48
C LYS A 177 15.17 -1.04 -8.06
N GLN A 178 16.03 -1.84 -7.42
CA GLN A 178 15.75 -2.33 -6.07
C GLN A 178 15.65 -1.18 -5.04
N VAL A 179 16.47 -0.13 -5.20
CA VAL A 179 16.39 1.08 -4.37
C VAL A 179 15.08 1.83 -4.63
N LEU A 180 14.70 2.07 -5.89
CA LEU A 180 13.44 2.72 -6.25
C LEU A 180 12.22 1.94 -5.73
N VAL A 181 12.22 0.61 -5.85
CA VAL A 181 11.17 -0.25 -5.30
C VAL A 181 11.10 -0.13 -3.78
N ALA A 182 12.24 -0.09 -3.07
CA ALA A 182 12.27 0.15 -1.63
C ALA A 182 11.69 1.53 -1.27
N ILE A 183 12.05 2.57 -2.02
CA ILE A 183 11.52 3.95 -1.86
C ILE A 183 9.99 3.95 -2.03
N SER A 184 9.47 3.30 -3.08
CA SER A 184 8.03 3.28 -3.37
C SER A 184 7.18 2.65 -2.25
N LYS A 185 7.76 1.72 -1.47
CA LYS A 185 7.10 1.00 -0.38
C LYS A 185 7.27 1.68 0.99
N SER A 186 8.26 2.54 1.14
CA SER A 186 8.57 3.20 2.41
C SER A 186 7.54 4.28 2.75
N LYS A 187 7.34 4.50 4.05
CA LYS A 187 6.49 5.60 4.53
C LYS A 187 7.24 6.92 4.41
N MET A 188 6.56 7.97 3.95
CA MET A 188 7.12 9.33 3.77
C MET A 188 7.81 9.90 5.03
N THR A 189 7.47 9.42 6.24
CA THR A 189 8.07 9.87 7.50
C THR A 189 9.47 9.30 7.77
N GLU A 190 9.95 8.33 6.99
CA GLU A 190 11.17 7.57 7.31
C GLU A 190 12.48 8.29 6.93
N ILE A 191 12.47 9.22 5.98
CA ILE A 191 13.69 9.96 5.56
C ILE A 191 13.91 11.28 6.32
N LYS A 192 12.85 11.84 6.93
CA LYS A 192 12.92 13.13 7.66
C LYS A 192 13.91 13.17 8.83
N ASN A 193 14.40 12.02 9.28
CA ASN A 193 15.35 11.96 10.39
C ASN A 193 16.81 12.21 9.96
N ASN A 194 17.11 12.23 8.64
CA ASN A 194 18.48 12.41 8.14
C ASN A 194 18.69 13.70 7.33
N THR A 195 17.64 14.41 6.93
CA THR A 195 17.74 15.68 6.20
C THR A 195 16.77 16.71 6.79
N THR A 196 17.30 17.89 7.11
CA THR A 196 16.57 19.02 7.71
C THR A 196 15.73 19.81 6.70
N ASP A 197 15.83 19.48 5.41
CA ASP A 197 15.20 20.25 4.35
C ASP A 197 13.80 19.72 4.03
N ALA A 198 12.82 20.61 4.12
CA ALA A 198 11.42 20.35 3.77
C ALA A 198 11.23 19.91 2.29
N ASN A 199 12.27 20.08 1.46
CA ASN A 199 12.29 19.70 0.04
C ASN A 199 12.68 18.23 -0.18
N ASP A 200 13.38 17.55 0.72
CA ASP A 200 13.79 16.15 0.52
C ASP A 200 12.62 15.16 0.76
N SER A 201 11.68 15.17 -0.18
CA SER A 201 10.61 14.20 -0.26
C SER A 201 11.08 12.92 -0.96
N MET A 202 10.49 11.78 -0.58
CA MET A 202 10.72 10.49 -1.25
C MET A 202 10.54 10.59 -2.78
N GLY A 203 9.59 11.41 -3.23
CA GLY A 203 9.33 11.63 -4.65
C GLY A 203 10.51 12.29 -5.36
N GLN A 204 11.12 13.32 -4.75
CA GLN A 204 12.31 13.97 -5.31
C GLN A 204 13.52 13.03 -5.34
N CYS A 205 13.71 12.20 -4.32
CA CYS A 205 14.75 11.18 -4.34
C CYS A 205 14.56 10.20 -5.51
N ALA A 206 13.32 9.78 -5.80
CA ALA A 206 13.05 8.88 -6.92
C ALA A 206 13.39 9.52 -8.28
N VAL A 207 13.08 10.81 -8.47
CA VAL A 207 13.42 11.55 -9.70
C VAL A 207 14.93 11.73 -9.83
N LYS A 208 15.61 12.17 -8.75
CA LYS A 208 17.07 12.31 -8.71
C LYS A 208 17.77 11.01 -9.13
N LEU A 209 17.31 9.86 -8.63
CA LEU A 209 17.88 8.56 -9.01
C LEU A 209 17.68 8.22 -10.49
N LEU A 210 16.53 8.58 -11.09
CA LEU A 210 16.31 8.37 -12.52
C LEU A 210 17.22 9.27 -13.37
N ASP A 211 17.40 10.53 -12.96
CA ASP A 211 18.28 11.45 -13.67
C ASP A 211 19.76 11.02 -13.53
N GLU A 212 20.19 10.57 -12.34
CA GLU A 212 21.52 9.98 -12.10
C GLU A 212 21.76 8.74 -12.98
N MET A 213 20.75 7.90 -13.20
CA MET A 213 20.85 6.76 -14.11
C MET A 213 21.13 7.23 -15.54
N GLU A 214 20.41 8.24 -16.02
CA GLU A 214 20.56 8.78 -17.37
C GLU A 214 21.90 9.49 -17.58
N GLU A 215 22.35 10.31 -16.61
CA GLU A 215 23.69 10.93 -16.62
C GLU A 215 24.80 9.89 -16.73
N ARG A 216 24.56 8.71 -16.15
CA ARG A 216 25.46 7.57 -16.14
C ARG A 216 25.33 6.68 -17.37
N GLN A 217 24.46 7.03 -18.31
CA GLN A 217 24.11 6.23 -19.49
C GLN A 217 23.57 4.84 -19.13
N ILE A 218 22.85 4.75 -18.02
CA ILE A 218 22.11 3.57 -17.59
C ILE A 218 20.63 3.85 -17.90
N GLN A 219 20.06 3.17 -18.89
CA GLN A 219 18.66 3.37 -19.23
C GLN A 219 17.73 2.78 -18.15
N PRO A 220 16.82 3.56 -17.54
CA PRO A 220 15.84 3.03 -16.61
C PRO A 220 14.85 2.09 -17.30
N ASP A 221 14.53 0.97 -16.65
CA ASP A 221 13.55 0.01 -17.15
C ASP A 221 12.11 0.36 -16.71
N SER A 222 11.14 -0.44 -17.18
CA SER A 222 9.73 -0.28 -16.82
C SER A 222 9.48 -0.26 -15.30
N ASP A 223 10.22 -1.06 -14.53
CA ASP A 223 10.03 -1.18 -13.09
C ASP A 223 10.57 0.05 -12.35
N CYS A 224 11.68 0.64 -12.83
CA CYS A 224 12.21 1.91 -12.32
C CYS A 224 11.17 3.04 -12.43
N TYR A 225 10.60 3.26 -13.63
CA TYR A 225 9.54 4.26 -13.83
C TYR A 225 8.31 3.93 -12.99
N SER A 226 7.90 2.66 -12.95
CA SER A 226 6.75 2.22 -12.17
C SER A 226 6.91 2.53 -10.68
N ALA A 227 8.09 2.27 -10.12
CA ALA A 227 8.39 2.57 -8.72
C ALA A 227 8.43 4.09 -8.44
N ALA A 228 8.95 4.89 -9.37
CA ALA A 228 8.97 6.35 -9.24
C ALA A 228 7.55 6.95 -9.28
N ILE A 229 6.71 6.55 -10.24
CA ILE A 229 5.29 6.94 -10.33
C ILE A 229 4.55 6.55 -9.05
N LYS A 230 4.76 5.31 -8.57
CA LYS A 230 4.15 4.83 -7.31
C LYS A 230 4.57 5.68 -6.10
N THR A 231 5.83 6.12 -6.07
CA THR A 231 6.36 6.96 -4.99
C THR A 231 5.62 8.30 -4.92
N TRP A 232 5.40 8.95 -6.07
CA TRP A 232 4.63 10.20 -6.14
C TRP A 232 3.13 10.00 -5.84
N CYS A 233 2.53 8.91 -6.29
CA CYS A 233 1.18 8.52 -5.90
C CYS A 233 1.05 8.39 -4.36
N ASN A 234 2.00 7.67 -3.73
CA ASN A 234 2.03 7.51 -2.27
C ASN A 234 2.28 8.83 -1.54
N SER A 235 3.07 9.75 -2.12
CA SER A 235 3.24 11.12 -1.62
C SER A 235 1.91 11.87 -1.59
N ALA A 236 1.18 11.87 -2.70
CA ALA A 236 -0.14 12.50 -2.80
C ALA A 236 -1.13 11.92 -1.77
N ILE A 237 -1.15 10.59 -1.59
CA ILE A 237 -1.99 9.91 -0.58
C ILE A 237 -1.63 10.35 0.83
N SER A 238 -0.35 10.44 1.15
CA SER A 238 0.13 10.87 2.46
C SER A 238 -0.28 12.32 2.76
N LYS A 239 -0.03 13.24 1.81
CA LYS A 239 -0.42 14.65 1.94
C LYS A 239 -1.94 14.80 2.09
N HIS A 240 -2.72 14.07 1.30
CA HIS A 240 -4.19 14.07 1.39
C HIS A 240 -4.68 13.62 2.78
N ARG A 241 -4.12 12.54 3.35
CA ARG A 241 -4.46 12.08 4.71
C ARG A 241 -4.12 13.12 5.77
N HIS A 242 -2.90 13.67 5.75
CA HIS A 242 -2.49 14.71 6.69
C HIS A 242 -3.34 15.98 6.57
N ASN A 243 -3.69 16.39 5.35
CA ASN A 243 -4.55 17.54 5.11
C ASN A 243 -5.98 17.32 5.62
N LYS A 244 -6.53 16.10 5.50
CA LYS A 244 -7.85 15.76 6.05
C LYS A 244 -7.88 15.91 7.58
N ASP A 245 -6.85 15.46 8.27
CA ASP A 245 -6.74 15.58 9.73
C ASP A 245 -6.48 17.03 10.16
N ARG A 246 -5.60 17.75 9.47
CA ARG A 246 -5.37 19.18 9.71
C ARG A 246 -6.62 20.02 9.49
N ARG A 247 -7.41 19.74 8.45
CA ARG A 247 -8.71 20.40 8.22
C ARG A 247 -9.68 20.19 9.38
N LYS A 248 -9.74 18.98 9.95
CA LYS A 248 -10.57 18.70 11.15
C LYS A 248 -10.12 19.51 12.36
N ARG A 249 -8.81 19.59 12.62
CA ARG A 249 -8.23 20.36 13.72
C ARG A 249 -8.36 21.88 13.53
N SER A 250 -8.21 22.35 12.30
CA SER A 250 -8.43 23.75 11.92
C SER A 250 -9.89 24.16 12.13
N LYS A 251 -10.87 23.31 11.75
CA LYS A 251 -12.30 23.53 12.08
C LYS A 251 -12.60 23.59 13.58
N ARG A 252 -11.75 23.00 14.42
CA ARG A 252 -11.81 23.10 15.90
C ARG A 252 -11.06 24.31 16.46
N GLY A 253 -10.49 25.16 15.60
CA GLY A 253 -9.71 26.33 16.01
C GLY A 253 -8.27 26.04 16.46
N GLU A 254 -7.79 24.80 16.36
CA GLU A 254 -6.49 24.38 16.93
C GLU A 254 -5.28 24.81 16.08
N ILE A 255 -5.45 24.99 14.76
CA ILE A 255 -4.35 25.23 13.81
C ILE A 255 -4.81 26.20 12.69
N LYS A 256 -3.97 27.20 12.37
CA LYS A 256 -4.09 28.01 11.15
C LYS A 256 -3.48 27.27 9.95
N MET A 257 -4.22 27.15 8.85
CA MET A 257 -3.74 26.50 7.62
C MET A 257 -2.75 27.41 6.91
N ASN A 258 -1.68 26.84 6.36
CA ASN A 258 -0.78 27.56 5.44
C ASN A 258 -1.20 27.17 4.02
N GLU A 259 -1.47 28.16 3.17
CA GLU A 259 -2.13 27.99 1.85
C GLU A 259 -1.17 27.69 0.70
N ASN A 260 0.14 27.65 0.96
CA ASN A 260 1.16 27.79 -0.09
C ASN A 260 1.60 26.49 -0.79
N ASN A 261 0.86 25.38 -0.69
CA ASN A 261 1.17 24.18 -1.47
C ASN A 261 0.16 24.01 -2.60
N ASP A 262 0.64 24.07 -3.84
CA ASP A 262 -0.17 23.72 -4.99
C ASP A 262 -0.63 22.25 -4.87
N PRO A 263 -1.96 22.02 -4.81
CA PRO A 263 -2.54 20.69 -4.62
C PRO A 263 -2.16 19.68 -5.72
N GLY A 264 -1.82 20.15 -6.93
CA GLY A 264 -1.61 19.33 -8.13
C GLY A 264 -0.19 18.80 -8.33
N ILE A 265 0.83 19.39 -7.69
CA ILE A 265 2.25 19.12 -8.01
C ILE A 265 2.60 17.63 -8.03
N ASP A 266 2.25 16.88 -6.98
CA ASP A 266 2.62 15.46 -6.88
C ASP A 266 1.96 14.61 -7.98
N ALA A 267 0.75 14.98 -8.40
CA ALA A 267 0.03 14.31 -9.48
C ALA A 267 0.60 14.69 -10.85
N GLY A 268 0.95 15.97 -11.04
CA GLY A 268 1.65 16.46 -12.24
C GLY A 268 2.99 15.76 -12.45
N ILE A 269 3.83 15.65 -11.42
CA ILE A 269 5.12 14.96 -11.56
C ILE A 269 4.93 13.46 -11.84
N ALA A 270 3.93 12.82 -11.23
CA ALA A 270 3.61 11.42 -11.54
C ALA A 270 3.16 11.24 -13.00
N HIS A 271 2.40 12.21 -13.53
CA HIS A 271 1.96 12.27 -14.93
C HIS A 271 3.15 12.47 -15.87
N ASP A 272 4.03 13.43 -15.58
CA ASP A 272 5.22 13.70 -16.40
C ASP A 272 6.14 12.48 -16.46
N LEU A 273 6.28 11.73 -15.36
CA LEU A 273 7.03 10.47 -15.34
C LEU A 273 6.38 9.39 -16.21
N LEU A 274 5.05 9.32 -16.26
CA LEU A 274 4.34 8.40 -17.14
C LEU A 274 4.52 8.78 -18.62
N GLN A 275 4.49 10.08 -18.94
CA GLN A 275 4.79 10.57 -20.29
C GLN A 275 6.24 10.27 -20.69
N ARG A 276 7.21 10.54 -19.81
CA ARG A 276 8.62 10.18 -20.01
C ARG A 276 8.79 8.67 -20.25
N MET A 277 8.07 7.83 -19.51
CA MET A 277 8.05 6.38 -19.70
C MET A 277 7.51 6.00 -21.09
N ASN A 278 6.42 6.61 -21.55
CA ASN A 278 5.86 6.38 -22.88
C ASN A 278 6.79 6.87 -24.01
N ASP A 279 7.42 8.03 -23.84
CA ASP A 279 8.40 8.55 -24.82
C ASP A 279 9.61 7.64 -24.97
N MET A 280 10.06 7.04 -23.85
CA MET A 280 11.18 6.10 -23.84
C MET A 280 10.83 4.76 -24.48
N TYR A 281 9.56 4.33 -24.47
CA TYR A 281 9.12 3.13 -25.20
C TYR A 281 9.43 3.22 -26.69
N HIS A 282 9.23 4.40 -27.29
CA HIS A 282 9.48 4.62 -28.71
C HIS A 282 10.97 4.84 -29.04
N LYS A 283 11.80 5.18 -28.05
CA LYS A 283 13.24 5.48 -28.22
C LYS A 283 14.17 4.33 -27.88
N SER A 284 13.76 3.42 -27.01
CA SER A 284 14.62 2.33 -26.52
C SER A 284 14.38 1.03 -27.29
N SER A 285 15.38 0.57 -28.03
CA SER A 285 15.38 -0.77 -28.65
C SER A 285 16.04 -1.84 -27.77
N ILE A 286 16.72 -1.42 -26.69
CA ILE A 286 17.60 -2.25 -25.87
C ILE A 286 16.95 -2.62 -24.53
N VAL A 287 16.20 -1.70 -23.93
CA VAL A 287 15.54 -1.88 -22.64
C VAL A 287 14.02 -1.83 -22.83
N LEU A 288 13.29 -2.80 -22.27
CA LEU A 288 11.84 -2.83 -22.34
C LEU A 288 11.26 -1.77 -21.40
N VAL A 289 10.81 -0.65 -21.96
CA VAL A 289 10.09 0.39 -21.22
C VAL A 289 8.63 0.41 -21.69
N LYS A 290 7.73 -0.31 -21.02
CA LYS A 290 6.32 -0.38 -21.43
C LYS A 290 5.42 0.03 -20.27
N SER A 291 4.61 1.06 -20.46
CA SER A 291 3.63 1.46 -19.45
C SER A 291 2.57 0.38 -19.25
N THR A 292 2.07 0.30 -18.02
CA THR A 292 1.08 -0.68 -17.61
C THR A 292 -0.16 0.03 -17.09
N ARG A 293 -1.30 -0.69 -17.07
CA ARG A 293 -2.53 -0.22 -16.43
C ARG A 293 -2.32 0.21 -14.97
N CYS A 294 -1.39 -0.42 -14.25
CA CYS A 294 -1.06 -0.02 -12.88
C CYS A 294 -0.43 1.38 -12.83
N ASN A 295 0.42 1.73 -13.79
CA ASN A 295 1.05 3.06 -13.85
C ASN A 295 -0.01 4.14 -14.09
N TYR A 296 -0.91 3.92 -15.05
CA TYR A 296 -2.03 4.83 -15.30
C TYR A 296 -2.94 4.95 -14.08
N ASN A 297 -3.33 3.83 -13.45
CA ASN A 297 -4.17 3.86 -12.24
C ASN A 297 -3.47 4.58 -11.07
N ASP A 298 -2.15 4.51 -10.94
CA ASP A 298 -1.42 5.26 -9.92
C ASP A 298 -1.43 6.77 -10.17
N VAL A 299 -1.31 7.21 -11.43
CA VAL A 299 -1.42 8.63 -11.81
C VAL A 299 -2.87 9.13 -11.66
N LEU A 300 -3.85 8.37 -12.14
CA LEU A 300 -5.29 8.64 -11.94
C LEU A 300 -5.62 8.77 -10.45
N ARG A 301 -5.05 7.88 -9.62
CA ARG A 301 -5.24 7.93 -8.17
C ARG A 301 -4.64 9.19 -7.58
N ALA A 302 -3.46 9.62 -8.02
CA ALA A 302 -2.83 10.87 -7.58
C ALA A 302 -3.69 12.10 -7.96
N TRP A 303 -4.18 12.17 -9.21
CA TRP A 303 -5.10 13.22 -9.65
C TRP A 303 -6.41 13.23 -8.86
N SER A 304 -7.02 12.06 -8.64
CA SER A 304 -8.30 11.95 -7.92
C SER A 304 -8.27 12.47 -6.48
N ILE A 305 -7.10 12.65 -5.87
CA ILE A 305 -6.94 13.13 -4.49
C ILE A 305 -6.19 14.46 -4.38
N SER A 306 -5.61 14.96 -5.47
CA SER A 306 -4.81 16.20 -5.49
C SER A 306 -5.67 17.38 -5.04
N GLY A 307 -6.90 17.47 -5.55
CA GLY A 307 -7.78 18.62 -5.35
C GLY A 307 -7.38 19.84 -6.19
N ALA A 308 -6.56 19.62 -7.22
CA ALA A 308 -6.33 20.59 -8.30
C ALA A 308 -7.61 20.78 -9.14
N ASN A 309 -7.73 21.93 -9.79
CA ASN A 309 -8.95 22.30 -10.51
C ASN A 309 -9.08 21.59 -11.85
N ASP A 310 -7.96 21.27 -12.48
CA ASP A 310 -7.79 20.55 -13.76
C ASP A 310 -7.66 19.03 -13.56
N ALA A 311 -7.71 18.55 -12.31
CA ALA A 311 -7.49 17.14 -12.00
C ALA A 311 -8.49 16.19 -12.68
N ALA A 312 -9.71 16.67 -12.92
CA ALA A 312 -10.76 15.87 -13.56
C ALA A 312 -10.50 15.74 -15.06
N GLU A 313 -10.16 16.85 -15.72
CA GLU A 313 -9.80 16.88 -17.14
C GLU A 313 -8.56 16.02 -17.41
N ARG A 314 -7.50 16.16 -16.59
CA ARG A 314 -6.29 15.32 -16.71
C ARG A 314 -6.58 13.84 -16.51
N ALA A 315 -7.47 13.49 -15.58
CA ALA A 315 -7.86 12.10 -15.36
C ALA A 315 -8.71 11.54 -16.51
N GLU A 316 -9.54 12.37 -17.14
CA GLU A 316 -10.32 12.00 -18.33
C GLU A 316 -9.42 11.82 -19.56
N GLU A 317 -8.43 12.70 -19.77
CA GLU A 317 -7.42 12.59 -20.82
C GLU A 317 -6.69 11.24 -20.74
N LEU A 318 -6.16 10.90 -19.56
CA LEU A 318 -5.47 9.64 -19.32
C LEU A 318 -6.37 8.42 -19.53
N LEU A 319 -7.62 8.46 -19.07
CA LEU A 319 -8.58 7.38 -19.29
C LEU A 319 -8.87 7.20 -20.79
N SER A 320 -8.99 8.30 -21.54
CA SER A 320 -9.24 8.29 -22.97
C SER A 320 -8.05 7.73 -23.76
N GLU A 321 -6.82 7.95 -23.29
CA GLU A 321 -5.63 7.27 -23.81
C GLU A 321 -5.70 5.75 -23.58
N MET A 322 -6.07 5.31 -22.36
CA MET A 322 -6.23 3.88 -22.06
C MET A 322 -7.33 3.22 -22.89
N GLU A 323 -8.42 3.92 -23.19
CA GLU A 323 -9.53 3.41 -24.01
C GLU A 323 -9.14 3.22 -25.49
N LYS A 324 -8.20 4.03 -26.00
CA LYS A 324 -7.69 3.91 -27.38
C LYS A 324 -6.75 2.70 -27.52
N GLU A 325 -5.98 2.42 -26.47
CA GLU A 325 -5.01 1.33 -26.45
C GLU A 325 -5.71 -0.02 -26.18
N GLN A 326 -5.56 -0.97 -27.10
CA GLN A 326 -6.14 -2.30 -26.95
C GLN A 326 -5.20 -3.26 -26.19
N LYS A 327 -5.76 -4.24 -25.49
CA LYS A 327 -5.06 -5.32 -24.72
C LYS A 327 -4.60 -4.91 -23.31
N ASP A 328 -3.29 -4.86 -23.05
CA ASP A 328 -2.71 -4.81 -21.69
C ASP A 328 -2.97 -3.48 -20.95
N LEU A 329 -3.27 -2.41 -21.70
CA LEU A 329 -3.56 -1.07 -21.19
C LEU A 329 -5.06 -0.79 -21.04
N ALA A 330 -5.93 -1.71 -21.48
CA ALA A 330 -7.37 -1.50 -21.45
C ALA A 330 -7.84 -1.12 -20.03
N PRO A 331 -8.68 -0.08 -19.88
CA PRO A 331 -9.09 0.42 -18.58
C PRO A 331 -9.86 -0.65 -17.80
N ASN A 332 -9.70 -0.63 -16.49
CA ASN A 332 -10.50 -1.48 -15.61
C ASN A 332 -11.49 -0.63 -14.80
N LYS A 333 -12.32 -1.30 -14.00
CA LYS A 333 -13.23 -0.63 -13.06
C LYS A 333 -12.57 0.43 -12.18
N GLU A 334 -11.32 0.22 -11.76
CA GLU A 334 -10.60 1.18 -10.93
C GLU A 334 -10.26 2.45 -11.71
N SER A 335 -9.86 2.33 -12.98
CA SER A 335 -9.61 3.48 -13.86
C SER A 335 -10.83 4.39 -13.94
N TYR A 336 -12.01 3.84 -14.22
CA TYR A 336 -13.28 4.60 -14.27
C TYR A 336 -13.67 5.21 -12.93
N ILE A 337 -13.58 4.43 -11.83
CA ILE A 337 -13.91 4.91 -10.48
C ILE A 337 -13.05 6.13 -10.11
N LEU A 338 -11.74 6.08 -10.37
CA LEU A 338 -10.82 7.17 -10.04
C LEU A 338 -11.13 8.45 -10.84
N THR A 339 -11.46 8.32 -12.13
CA THR A 339 -11.85 9.46 -12.98
C THR A 339 -13.21 10.06 -12.57
N ILE A 340 -14.20 9.23 -12.23
CA ILE A 340 -15.48 9.72 -11.69
C ILE A 340 -15.26 10.43 -10.33
N GLU A 341 -14.39 9.88 -9.49
CA GLU A 341 -14.04 10.49 -8.21
C GLU A 341 -13.36 11.86 -8.35
N SER A 342 -12.53 12.09 -9.40
CA SER A 342 -11.95 13.41 -9.66
C SER A 342 -13.03 14.44 -9.99
N TYR A 343 -14.01 14.11 -10.83
CA TYR A 343 -15.17 15.00 -11.09
C TYR A 343 -15.97 15.27 -9.81
N ALA A 344 -16.26 14.23 -9.03
CA ALA A 344 -17.00 14.37 -7.77
C ALA A 344 -16.29 15.27 -6.74
N LYS A 345 -14.95 15.39 -6.78
CA LYS A 345 -14.15 16.20 -5.85
C LYS A 345 -13.80 17.59 -6.39
N ARG A 346 -14.09 17.89 -7.66
CA ARG A 346 -13.90 19.21 -8.27
C ARG A 346 -14.54 20.28 -7.37
N LYS A 347 -13.78 21.33 -7.04
CA LYS A 347 -14.28 22.45 -6.22
C LYS A 347 -15.43 23.13 -6.97
N ASN A 348 -16.36 23.74 -6.22
CA ASN A 348 -17.67 24.26 -6.66
C ASN A 348 -17.63 25.42 -7.67
N THR A 349 -16.83 25.31 -8.73
CA THR A 349 -17.21 25.88 -10.02
C THR A 349 -18.21 24.90 -10.60
N SER A 350 -19.50 25.04 -10.26
CA SER A 350 -20.54 24.40 -11.07
C SER A 350 -20.45 25.05 -12.43
N VAL A 351 -19.66 24.43 -13.31
CA VAL A 351 -19.73 24.70 -14.73
C VAL A 351 -21.12 24.18 -15.12
N ILE A 352 -22.03 25.11 -15.38
CA ILE A 352 -23.36 24.76 -15.86
C ILE A 352 -23.17 24.47 -17.34
N THR A 353 -23.46 23.24 -17.74
CA THR A 353 -23.44 22.81 -19.13
C THR A 353 -24.55 23.52 -19.92
N SER A 354 -24.46 23.50 -21.25
CA SER A 354 -25.41 24.19 -22.14
C SER A 354 -26.87 23.77 -21.96
N ASP A 355 -27.13 22.58 -21.43
CA ASP A 355 -28.47 22.03 -21.14
C ASP A 355 -28.98 22.38 -19.72
N GLY A 356 -28.17 23.07 -18.91
CA GLY A 356 -28.50 23.45 -17.55
C GLY A 356 -28.32 22.31 -16.55
N SER A 357 -27.33 21.45 -16.76
CA SER A 357 -26.93 20.36 -15.87
C SER A 357 -25.70 20.76 -15.03
N ASP A 358 -25.44 20.02 -13.94
CA ASP A 358 -24.17 20.16 -13.23
C ASP A 358 -23.14 19.26 -13.92
N ASP A 359 -22.09 19.86 -14.47
CA ASP A 359 -21.00 19.18 -15.18
C ASP A 359 -20.47 17.94 -14.44
N LYS A 360 -20.44 17.95 -13.09
CA LYS A 360 -19.98 16.78 -12.32
C LYS A 360 -20.88 15.57 -12.50
N VAL A 361 -22.20 15.79 -12.53
CA VAL A 361 -23.20 14.72 -12.62
C VAL A 361 -23.23 14.17 -14.03
N GLU A 362 -23.25 15.04 -15.03
CA GLU A 362 -23.26 14.67 -16.44
C GLU A 362 -21.99 13.91 -16.83
N LYS A 363 -20.81 14.43 -16.48
CA LYS A 363 -19.54 13.74 -16.74
C LYS A 363 -19.43 12.40 -16.01
N SER A 364 -19.95 12.31 -14.79
CA SER A 364 -19.98 11.03 -14.06
C SER A 364 -20.86 9.98 -14.74
N LEU A 365 -21.99 10.39 -15.32
CA LEU A 365 -22.86 9.51 -16.11
C LEU A 365 -22.24 9.13 -17.45
N GLU A 366 -21.64 10.07 -18.16
CA GLU A 366 -20.93 9.84 -19.42
C GLU A 366 -19.83 8.78 -19.21
N LEU A 367 -19.04 8.90 -18.14
CA LEU A 367 -18.00 7.93 -17.80
C LEU A 367 -18.55 6.55 -17.45
N LEU A 368 -19.71 6.46 -16.76
CA LEU A 368 -20.38 5.19 -16.51
C LEU A 368 -20.87 4.54 -17.82
N GLN A 369 -21.42 5.34 -18.74
CA GLN A 369 -21.86 4.86 -20.06
C GLN A 369 -20.68 4.38 -20.91
N ARG A 370 -19.55 5.12 -20.90
CA ARG A 370 -18.29 4.69 -21.54
C ARG A 370 -17.80 3.35 -20.97
N MET A 371 -17.86 3.18 -19.65
CA MET A 371 -17.50 1.92 -18.98
C MET A 371 -18.40 0.76 -19.44
N MET A 372 -19.71 0.98 -19.51
CA MET A 372 -20.68 -0.02 -20.00
C MET A 372 -20.37 -0.40 -21.46
N HIS A 373 -20.11 0.59 -22.31
CA HIS A 373 -19.77 0.37 -23.72
C HIS A 373 -18.45 -0.42 -23.89
N GLN A 374 -17.43 -0.13 -23.08
CA GLN A 374 -16.19 -0.93 -23.08
C GLN A 374 -16.44 -2.38 -22.70
N TYR A 375 -17.29 -2.62 -21.70
CA TYR A 375 -17.67 -3.98 -21.30
C TYR A 375 -18.42 -4.72 -22.41
N GLU A 376 -19.38 -4.07 -23.06
CA GLU A 376 -20.12 -4.61 -24.21
C GLU A 376 -19.20 -4.90 -25.40
N SER A 377 -18.17 -4.08 -25.59
CA SER A 377 -17.13 -4.26 -26.61
C SER A 377 -16.11 -5.36 -26.29
N GLY A 378 -16.28 -6.07 -25.17
CA GLY A 378 -15.47 -7.24 -24.79
C GLY A 378 -14.45 -7.00 -23.67
N ASN A 379 -14.34 -5.79 -23.13
CA ASN A 379 -13.47 -5.51 -21.98
C ASN A 379 -14.12 -5.96 -20.66
N VAL A 380 -13.92 -7.23 -20.31
CA VAL A 380 -14.45 -7.82 -19.08
C VAL A 380 -13.93 -7.12 -17.80
N LEU A 381 -12.77 -6.45 -17.85
CA LEU A 381 -12.21 -5.72 -16.71
C LEU A 381 -12.96 -4.41 -16.40
N ALA A 382 -13.69 -3.87 -17.38
CA ALA A 382 -14.53 -2.69 -17.26
C ALA A 382 -15.98 -3.02 -16.87
N ARG A 383 -16.27 -4.25 -16.43
CA ARG A 383 -17.61 -4.63 -16.00
C ARG A 383 -18.09 -3.79 -14.80
N PRO A 384 -19.25 -3.09 -14.88
CA PRO A 384 -19.77 -2.29 -13.77
C PRO A 384 -20.06 -3.11 -12.51
N ASP A 385 -19.73 -2.55 -11.34
CA ASP A 385 -20.04 -3.10 -10.02
C ASP A 385 -20.62 -2.03 -9.08
N THR A 386 -21.00 -2.40 -7.86
CA THR A 386 -21.59 -1.46 -6.89
C THR A 386 -20.72 -0.22 -6.64
N ASP A 387 -19.38 -0.35 -6.75
CA ASP A 387 -18.46 0.75 -6.43
C ASP A 387 -18.55 1.88 -7.48
N VAL A 388 -18.67 1.56 -8.77
CA VAL A 388 -18.82 2.60 -9.81
C VAL A 388 -20.16 3.36 -9.71
N TYR A 389 -21.26 2.65 -9.43
CA TYR A 389 -22.56 3.28 -9.19
C TYR A 389 -22.52 4.18 -7.95
N ASN A 390 -21.83 3.75 -6.89
CA ASN A 390 -21.61 4.57 -5.70
C ASN A 390 -20.75 5.81 -6.01
N SER A 391 -19.76 5.72 -6.92
CA SER A 391 -18.98 6.88 -7.35
C SER A 391 -19.84 7.93 -8.06
N VAL A 392 -20.76 7.52 -8.94
CA VAL A 392 -21.73 8.43 -9.58
C VAL A 392 -22.67 9.06 -8.55
N LEU A 393 -23.20 8.25 -7.62
CA LEU A 393 -24.02 8.77 -6.51
C LEU A 393 -23.29 9.78 -5.64
N ASN A 394 -21.99 9.60 -5.42
CA ASN A 394 -21.15 10.53 -4.68
C ASN A 394 -20.98 11.85 -5.44
N ALA A 395 -20.93 11.84 -6.77
CA ALA A 395 -20.96 13.05 -7.59
C ALA A 395 -22.31 13.78 -7.42
N CYS A 396 -23.43 13.07 -7.51
CA CYS A 396 -24.76 13.63 -7.25
C CYS A 396 -24.88 14.20 -5.83
N ALA A 397 -24.43 13.47 -4.81
CA ALA A 397 -24.50 13.91 -3.41
C ALA A 397 -23.65 15.16 -3.15
N LYS A 398 -22.58 15.38 -3.92
CA LYS A 398 -21.73 16.58 -3.82
C LYS A 398 -22.12 17.70 -4.78
N CYS A 399 -23.10 17.46 -5.65
CA CYS A 399 -23.69 18.53 -6.45
C CYS A 399 -24.35 19.54 -5.50
N PHE A 400 -23.99 20.80 -5.66
CA PHE A 400 -24.56 21.90 -4.90
C PHE A 400 -24.80 23.06 -5.86
N SER A 401 -26.06 23.31 -6.18
CA SER A 401 -26.47 24.42 -7.04
C SER A 401 -27.61 25.20 -6.39
N LYS A 402 -27.62 26.52 -6.62
CA LYS A 402 -28.75 27.39 -6.24
C LYS A 402 -29.95 27.19 -7.16
N ASP A 403 -29.73 26.72 -8.38
CA ASP A 403 -30.79 26.42 -9.33
C ASP A 403 -31.53 25.14 -8.93
N GLU A 404 -32.85 25.25 -8.79
CA GLU A 404 -33.73 24.15 -8.46
C GLU A 404 -33.80 23.10 -9.58
N LYS A 405 -33.71 23.51 -10.85
CA LYS A 405 -33.70 22.61 -12.01
C LYS A 405 -32.48 21.68 -11.97
N ILE A 406 -31.30 22.24 -11.69
CA ILE A 406 -30.05 21.48 -11.56
C ILE A 406 -30.16 20.47 -10.41
N ARG A 407 -30.66 20.90 -9.24
CA ARG A 407 -30.84 20.00 -8.09
C ARG A 407 -31.83 18.88 -8.37
N ARG A 408 -32.98 19.19 -9.00
CA ARG A 408 -33.97 18.18 -9.41
C ARG A 408 -33.39 17.19 -10.41
N ASN A 409 -32.64 17.66 -11.40
CA ASN A 409 -31.97 16.78 -12.36
C ASN A 409 -30.97 15.83 -11.67
N ALA A 410 -30.08 16.37 -10.82
CA ALA A 410 -29.13 15.56 -10.07
C ALA A 410 -29.80 14.52 -9.16
N MET A 411 -30.95 14.87 -8.56
CA MET A 411 -31.74 13.94 -7.75
C MET A 411 -32.39 12.84 -8.59
N ARG A 412 -32.95 13.19 -9.76
CA ARG A 412 -33.48 12.22 -10.72
C ARG A 412 -32.39 11.22 -11.14
N VAL A 413 -31.22 11.74 -11.52
CA VAL A 413 -30.05 10.92 -11.88
C VAL A 413 -29.66 9.98 -10.74
N ALA A 414 -29.64 10.46 -9.49
CA ALA A 414 -29.30 9.62 -8.34
C ALA A 414 -30.28 8.44 -8.17
N ILE A 415 -31.58 8.67 -8.37
CA ILE A 415 -32.61 7.63 -8.29
C ILE A 415 -32.48 6.64 -9.45
N GLU A 416 -32.37 7.14 -10.68
CA GLU A 416 -32.20 6.31 -11.90
C GLU A 416 -30.95 5.45 -11.80
N ASN A 417 -29.83 6.01 -11.32
CA ASN A 417 -28.58 5.28 -11.12
C ASN A 417 -28.74 4.09 -10.14
N VAL A 418 -29.49 4.28 -9.05
CA VAL A 418 -29.81 3.19 -8.10
C VAL A 418 -30.77 2.16 -8.70
N GLN A 419 -31.72 2.59 -9.53
CA GLN A 419 -32.64 1.69 -10.24
C GLN A 419 -31.88 0.82 -11.25
N ASN A 420 -31.03 1.43 -12.08
CA ASN A 420 -30.17 0.73 -13.03
C ASN A 420 -29.27 -0.28 -12.33
N MET A 421 -28.64 0.11 -11.21
CA MET A 421 -27.85 -0.82 -10.39
C MET A 421 -28.68 -2.02 -9.91
N ARG A 422 -29.94 -1.81 -9.53
CA ARG A 422 -30.85 -2.90 -9.08
C ARG A 422 -31.32 -3.79 -10.23
N GLU A 423 -31.49 -3.25 -11.42
CA GLU A 423 -31.87 -4.02 -12.61
C GLU A 423 -30.72 -4.94 -13.03
N GLN A 424 -29.50 -4.39 -13.10
CA GLN A 424 -28.28 -5.15 -13.33
C GLN A 424 -28.05 -6.24 -12.27
N ALA A 425 -28.51 -6.02 -11.02
CA ALA A 425 -28.49 -7.03 -9.97
C ALA A 425 -29.36 -8.26 -10.26
N LYS A 426 -30.45 -8.10 -11.03
CA LYS A 426 -31.41 -9.18 -11.29
C LYS A 426 -30.93 -10.12 -12.39
N GLU A 427 -30.00 -9.70 -13.24
CA GLU A 427 -29.40 -10.50 -14.32
C GLU A 427 -28.37 -11.53 -13.81
N GLU A 428 -28.60 -12.05 -12.59
CA GLU A 428 -27.69 -12.75 -11.68
C GLU A 428 -27.05 -14.05 -12.22
N GLY A 429 -27.44 -14.52 -13.40
CA GLY A 429 -26.87 -15.70 -14.05
C GLY A 429 -25.39 -15.58 -14.44
N ARG A 430 -24.76 -14.40 -14.32
CA ARG A 430 -23.38 -14.13 -14.75
C ARG A 430 -22.41 -13.72 -13.62
N GLY A 431 -22.65 -14.14 -12.37
CA GLY A 431 -21.68 -14.06 -11.26
C GLY A 431 -21.39 -12.65 -10.72
N VAL A 432 -22.32 -11.69 -10.87
CA VAL A 432 -22.15 -10.29 -10.44
C VAL A 432 -22.73 -10.01 -9.06
N LYS A 433 -22.03 -9.15 -8.33
CA LYS A 433 -22.47 -8.58 -7.05
C LYS A 433 -22.74 -7.08 -7.21
N CYS A 434 -23.60 -6.70 -8.16
CA CYS A 434 -24.05 -5.33 -8.38
C CYS A 434 -25.33 -5.13 -7.57
N LYS A 435 -25.22 -5.12 -6.25
CA LYS A 435 -26.35 -4.88 -5.34
C LYS A 435 -26.12 -3.60 -4.56
N PRO A 436 -27.18 -2.84 -4.22
CA PRO A 436 -27.07 -1.77 -3.24
C PRO A 436 -26.37 -2.25 -1.97
N ASP A 437 -25.57 -1.39 -1.37
CA ASP A 437 -24.97 -1.64 -0.06
C ASP A 437 -25.15 -0.43 0.88
N ALA A 438 -24.58 -0.51 2.08
CA ALA A 438 -24.68 0.56 3.07
C ALA A 438 -24.15 1.90 2.53
N THR A 439 -23.10 1.86 1.69
CA THR A 439 -22.53 3.07 1.07
C THR A 439 -23.51 3.69 0.08
N THR A 440 -24.23 2.88 -0.71
CA THR A 440 -25.29 3.36 -1.60
C THR A 440 -26.34 4.17 -0.83
N TYR A 441 -26.87 3.62 0.27
CA TYR A 441 -27.91 4.28 1.06
C TYR A 441 -27.39 5.53 1.77
N ARG A 442 -26.17 5.49 2.30
CA ARG A 442 -25.52 6.65 2.91
C ARG A 442 -25.42 7.80 1.90
N LEU A 443 -24.96 7.53 0.69
CA LEU A 443 -24.83 8.52 -0.38
C LEU A 443 -26.19 9.05 -0.85
N LEU A 444 -27.21 8.18 -0.95
CA LEU A 444 -28.55 8.60 -1.34
C LEU A 444 -29.19 9.52 -0.29
N LEU A 445 -28.97 9.25 1.01
CA LEU A 445 -29.38 10.16 2.09
C LEU A 445 -28.64 11.51 2.01
N GLU A 446 -27.34 11.51 1.72
CA GLU A 446 -26.56 12.74 1.51
C GLU A 446 -27.07 13.53 0.29
N ALA A 447 -27.46 12.85 -0.79
CA ALA A 447 -28.11 13.46 -1.94
C ALA A 447 -29.46 14.09 -1.57
N CYS A 448 -30.32 13.39 -0.80
CA CYS A 448 -31.55 13.98 -0.28
C CYS A 448 -31.30 15.24 0.54
N ARG A 449 -30.26 15.26 1.38
CA ARG A 449 -29.90 16.45 2.19
C ARG A 449 -29.53 17.65 1.32
N ASN A 450 -28.75 17.42 0.27
CA ASN A 450 -28.10 18.49 -0.50
C ASN A 450 -28.93 18.95 -1.71
N LEU A 451 -29.77 18.08 -2.27
CA LEU A 451 -30.52 18.35 -3.51
C LEU A 451 -31.99 18.74 -3.25
N LEU A 452 -32.60 18.24 -2.17
CA LEU A 452 -34.00 18.55 -1.84
C LEU A 452 -34.11 19.78 -0.95
N PRO A 453 -35.14 20.62 -1.14
CA PRO A 453 -35.35 21.81 -0.32
C PRO A 453 -35.57 21.43 1.14
N ALA A 454 -35.11 22.30 2.04
CA ALA A 454 -35.27 22.07 3.46
C ALA A 454 -36.72 22.22 3.93
N GLU A 455 -37.44 23.09 3.23
CA GLU A 455 -38.83 23.45 3.44
C GLU A 455 -39.72 22.64 2.48
N GLY A 456 -40.94 22.30 2.90
CA GLY A 456 -41.93 21.63 2.02
C GLY A 456 -42.13 20.12 2.23
N GLY A 457 -41.53 19.50 3.25
CA GLY A 457 -41.79 18.10 3.65
C GLY A 457 -41.36 17.02 2.64
N GLU A 458 -41.03 17.37 1.40
CA GLU A 458 -40.55 16.46 0.35
C GLU A 458 -39.26 15.75 0.77
N ARG A 459 -38.29 16.51 1.30
CA ARG A 459 -37.02 15.96 1.82
C ARG A 459 -37.26 14.92 2.91
N GLU A 460 -38.18 15.20 3.82
CA GLU A 460 -38.49 14.32 4.94
C GLU A 460 -39.11 13.00 4.46
N LYS A 461 -40.08 13.08 3.54
CA LYS A 461 -40.67 11.90 2.88
C LYS A 461 -39.63 11.07 2.13
N ALA A 462 -38.73 11.72 1.39
CA ALA A 462 -37.66 11.04 0.65
C ALA A 462 -36.67 10.34 1.58
N VAL A 463 -36.21 11.05 2.62
CA VAL A 463 -35.29 10.51 3.65
C VAL A 463 -35.92 9.33 4.38
N GLU A 464 -37.20 9.42 4.74
CA GLU A 464 -37.96 8.32 5.35
C GLU A 464 -38.05 7.11 4.40
N ALA A 465 -38.37 7.32 3.13
CA ALA A 465 -38.48 6.25 2.14
C ALA A 465 -37.13 5.53 1.92
N VAL A 466 -36.04 6.28 1.78
CA VAL A 466 -34.68 5.74 1.61
C VAL A 466 -34.25 4.94 2.83
N PHE A 467 -34.46 5.48 4.04
CA PHE A 467 -34.10 4.79 5.28
C PHE A 467 -34.92 3.51 5.48
N ASN A 468 -36.23 3.55 5.28
CA ASN A 468 -37.08 2.35 5.35
C ASN A 468 -36.61 1.27 4.38
N ARG A 469 -36.22 1.66 3.17
CA ARG A 469 -35.71 0.71 2.18
C ARG A 469 -34.37 0.12 2.63
N CYS A 470 -33.48 0.92 3.22
CA CYS A 470 -32.23 0.46 3.82
C CYS A 470 -32.47 -0.55 4.96
N CYS A 471 -33.43 -0.28 5.85
CA CYS A 471 -33.83 -1.18 6.93
C CYS A 471 -34.42 -2.49 6.39
N LEU A 472 -35.26 -2.42 5.36
CA LEU A 472 -35.84 -3.60 4.70
C LEU A 472 -34.77 -4.46 4.05
N GLU A 473 -33.77 -3.85 3.39
CA GLU A 473 -32.70 -4.59 2.72
C GLU A 473 -31.56 -4.98 3.67
N GLY A 474 -31.54 -4.46 4.90
CA GLY A 474 -30.60 -4.91 5.93
C GLY A 474 -29.20 -4.32 5.82
N TYR A 475 -29.08 -3.08 5.36
CA TYR A 475 -27.81 -2.37 5.13
C TYR A 475 -27.56 -1.19 6.07
N VAL A 476 -28.23 -1.13 7.23
CA VAL A 476 -28.05 -0.04 8.20
C VAL A 476 -26.75 -0.25 8.96
N ASP A 477 -25.72 0.54 8.64
CA ASP A 477 -24.47 0.60 9.39
C ASP A 477 -24.34 1.89 10.22
N THR A 478 -23.22 2.05 10.92
CA THR A 478 -22.91 3.24 11.72
C THR A 478 -23.01 4.52 10.89
N GLU A 479 -22.48 4.53 9.67
CA GLU A 479 -22.44 5.74 8.85
C GLU A 479 -23.83 6.12 8.34
N VAL A 480 -24.65 5.15 7.92
CA VAL A 480 -26.05 5.37 7.53
C VAL A 480 -26.84 5.95 8.68
N LEU A 481 -26.69 5.40 9.89
CA LEU A 481 -27.40 5.87 11.08
C LEU A 481 -26.98 7.29 11.47
N GLU A 482 -25.69 7.58 11.47
CA GLU A 482 -25.16 8.93 11.74
C GLU A 482 -25.66 9.97 10.73
N VAL A 483 -25.71 9.61 9.44
CA VAL A 483 -26.21 10.50 8.39
C VAL A 483 -27.72 10.72 8.55
N PHE A 484 -28.48 9.65 8.81
CA PHE A 484 -29.93 9.74 9.06
C PHE A 484 -30.24 10.61 10.28
N GLN A 485 -29.53 10.43 11.39
CA GLN A 485 -29.70 11.23 12.61
C GLN A 485 -29.46 12.73 12.35
N LYS A 486 -28.54 13.08 11.45
CA LYS A 486 -28.23 14.49 11.12
C LYS A 486 -29.26 15.14 10.18
N ILE A 487 -30.03 14.35 9.42
CA ILE A 487 -30.92 14.86 8.37
C ILE A 487 -32.39 14.76 8.80
N ALA A 488 -32.76 13.73 9.54
CA ALA A 488 -34.13 13.50 9.99
C ALA A 488 -34.56 14.56 11.02
N SER A 489 -35.85 14.90 11.01
CA SER A 489 -36.47 15.65 12.11
C SER A 489 -36.39 14.83 13.41
N PRO A 490 -36.36 15.47 14.60
CA PRO A 490 -36.43 14.77 15.87
C PRO A 490 -37.62 13.80 15.95
N GLU A 491 -38.76 14.19 15.39
CA GLU A 491 -40.00 13.41 15.32
C GLU A 491 -39.83 12.18 14.43
N LEU A 492 -39.25 12.33 13.23
CA LEU A 492 -39.00 11.22 12.32
C LEU A 492 -37.99 10.23 12.92
N TYR A 493 -36.92 10.73 13.52
CA TYR A 493 -35.91 9.89 14.18
C TYR A 493 -36.52 9.12 15.36
N ARG A 494 -37.32 9.81 16.19
CA ARG A 494 -38.04 9.17 17.30
C ARG A 494 -38.97 8.08 16.79
N LYS A 495 -39.79 8.40 15.79
CA LYS A 495 -40.77 7.47 15.19
C LYS A 495 -40.10 6.24 14.60
N ARG A 496 -39.02 6.44 13.84
CA ARG A 496 -38.41 5.36 13.05
C ARG A 496 -37.34 4.58 13.78
N VAL A 497 -36.60 5.19 14.71
CA VAL A 497 -35.49 4.52 15.39
C VAL A 497 -35.85 4.27 16.85
N LEU A 498 -36.21 5.31 17.61
CA LEU A 498 -36.35 5.18 19.07
C LEU A 498 -37.55 4.32 19.48
N LEU A 499 -38.75 4.53 18.91
CA LEU A 499 -39.95 3.77 19.27
C LEU A 499 -39.83 2.27 18.97
N ILE A 500 -39.11 1.91 17.90
CA ILE A 500 -38.91 0.51 17.51
C ILE A 500 -37.95 -0.18 18.50
N VAL A 501 -36.99 0.56 19.05
CA VAL A 501 -35.98 0.01 19.98
C VAL A 501 -36.47 0.00 21.43
N THR A 502 -37.36 0.91 21.84
CA THR A 502 -37.88 0.97 23.22
C THR A 502 -39.02 -0.02 23.52
N GLY A 503 -39.49 -0.76 22.51
CA GLY A 503 -40.76 -1.49 22.58
C GLY A 503 -41.93 -0.51 22.55
N GLY A 504 -42.99 -0.85 21.81
CA GLY A 504 -44.22 -0.06 21.84
C GLY A 504 -44.72 0.15 23.27
N GLU A 505 -45.53 1.19 23.46
CA GLU A 505 -46.21 1.51 24.73
C GLU A 505 -46.73 0.23 25.41
N GLY A 506 -46.06 -0.25 26.46
CA GLY A 506 -46.47 -1.44 27.23
C GLY A 506 -45.40 -2.48 27.61
N GLY A 507 -44.15 -2.34 27.18
CA GLY A 507 -43.08 -3.28 27.56
C GLY A 507 -42.39 -2.95 28.89
N SER A 508 -42.94 -3.41 30.01
CA SER A 508 -42.21 -3.44 31.29
C SER A 508 -41.10 -4.50 31.24
N GLY A 509 -39.84 -4.06 31.22
CA GLY A 509 -38.70 -4.97 31.34
C GLY A 509 -37.39 -4.29 31.02
N GLU A 510 -36.55 -4.12 32.05
CA GLU A 510 -35.16 -3.66 31.95
C GLU A 510 -34.33 -4.55 31.01
N SER A 511 -34.34 -4.28 29.70
CA SER A 511 -33.33 -4.80 28.77
C SER A 511 -32.25 -3.75 28.55
N LYS A 512 -31.09 -3.96 29.19
CA LYS A 512 -29.94 -3.04 29.28
C LYS A 512 -29.21 -2.75 27.96
N GLU A 513 -29.62 -3.30 26.82
CA GLU A 513 -28.94 -3.07 25.54
C GLU A 513 -29.90 -2.51 24.48
N ARG A 514 -29.91 -1.18 24.35
CA ARG A 514 -30.56 -0.40 23.30
C ARG A 514 -29.95 -0.74 21.92
N THR A 515 -30.39 -1.84 21.33
CA THR A 515 -29.83 -2.41 20.09
C THR A 515 -30.82 -2.33 18.93
N LEU A 516 -30.30 -2.12 17.73
CA LEU A 516 -31.07 -2.07 16.49
C LEU A 516 -31.51 -3.49 16.06
N PRO A 517 -32.66 -3.64 15.38
CA PRO A 517 -33.14 -4.93 14.90
C PRO A 517 -32.12 -5.64 14.00
N GLU A 518 -31.87 -6.94 14.22
CA GLU A 518 -30.93 -7.73 13.41
C GLU A 518 -31.29 -7.73 11.90
N LYS A 519 -32.59 -7.64 11.58
CA LYS A 519 -33.07 -7.52 10.18
C LYS A 519 -32.52 -6.30 9.45
N TRP A 520 -32.14 -5.24 10.17
CA TRP A 520 -31.59 -4.01 9.61
C TRP A 520 -30.09 -4.10 9.33
N THR A 521 -29.38 -5.04 9.96
CA THR A 521 -27.93 -5.23 9.83
C THR A 521 -27.53 -6.54 9.12
N ARG A 522 -28.50 -7.36 8.73
CA ARG A 522 -28.30 -8.72 8.19
C ARG A 522 -27.37 -8.85 6.97
N ASN A 523 -27.28 -7.81 6.14
CA ASN A 523 -26.48 -7.82 4.91
C ASN A 523 -25.17 -7.04 5.02
N LEU A 524 -24.83 -6.56 6.21
CA LEU A 524 -23.52 -5.97 6.47
C LEU A 524 -22.41 -7.00 6.29
N ARG A 525 -21.28 -6.57 5.72
CA ARG A 525 -20.10 -7.43 5.50
C ARG A 525 -19.42 -7.83 6.81
N TYR A 526 -19.65 -7.10 7.90
CA TYR A 526 -19.08 -7.41 9.20
C TYR A 526 -19.85 -8.58 9.83
N ARG A 527 -19.18 -9.69 10.10
CA ARG A 527 -19.71 -10.78 10.92
C ARG A 527 -18.77 -11.06 12.08
N GLY A 528 -19.29 -10.90 13.29
CA GLY A 528 -18.62 -11.34 14.51
C GLY A 528 -18.75 -12.86 14.67
N ARG A 529 -17.76 -13.50 15.31
CA ARG A 529 -17.94 -14.89 15.78
C ARG A 529 -18.42 -14.84 17.23
N THR A 530 -19.53 -15.52 17.52
CA THR A 530 -20.04 -15.72 18.88
C THR A 530 -19.19 -16.75 19.63
N LEU A 531 -19.43 -16.93 20.94
CA LEU A 531 -18.78 -17.93 21.79
C LEU A 531 -18.80 -19.36 21.21
N GLU A 532 -19.89 -19.71 20.51
CA GLU A 532 -20.11 -21.00 19.85
C GLU A 532 -19.39 -21.12 18.49
N GLY A 533 -18.70 -20.07 18.04
CA GLY A 533 -18.04 -20.02 16.73
C GLY A 533 -18.96 -19.71 15.55
N LYS A 534 -20.26 -19.42 15.80
CA LYS A 534 -21.22 -19.03 14.77
C LYS A 534 -20.96 -17.60 14.31
N LYS A 535 -21.09 -17.34 13.00
CA LYS A 535 -20.98 -16.00 12.40
C LYS A 535 -22.30 -15.24 12.57
N ALA A 536 -22.39 -14.38 13.57
CA ALA A 536 -23.55 -13.50 13.79
C ALA A 536 -23.31 -12.12 13.16
N ALA A 537 -24.40 -11.49 12.67
CA ALA A 537 -24.37 -10.08 12.33
C ALA A 537 -24.18 -9.27 13.63
N PRO A 538 -23.29 -8.27 13.65
CA PRO A 538 -23.10 -7.47 14.85
C PRO A 538 -24.39 -6.68 15.14
N THR A 539 -24.79 -6.65 16.41
CA THR A 539 -25.86 -5.77 16.87
C THR A 539 -25.31 -4.34 16.94
N LEU A 540 -25.96 -3.40 16.26
CA LEU A 540 -25.59 -1.99 16.30
C LEU A 540 -26.42 -1.31 17.38
N SER A 541 -25.83 -0.47 18.23
CA SER A 541 -26.57 0.30 19.24
C SER A 541 -27.26 1.50 18.61
N ILE A 542 -28.18 2.13 19.35
CA ILE A 542 -28.84 3.39 18.92
C ILE A 542 -27.80 4.50 18.65
N ASP A 543 -26.65 4.48 19.34
CA ASP A 543 -25.61 5.50 19.21
C ASP A 543 -24.64 5.21 18.04
N GLY A 544 -24.94 4.22 17.20
CA GLY A 544 -24.09 3.82 16.08
C GLY A 544 -22.82 3.07 16.49
N THR A 545 -22.65 2.76 17.77
CA THR A 545 -21.56 1.90 18.25
C THR A 545 -21.98 0.44 18.13
N PHE A 546 -21.08 -0.44 17.68
CA PHE A 546 -21.38 -1.88 17.75
C PHE A 546 -21.61 -2.24 19.20
N ALA A 547 -22.80 -2.76 19.50
CA ALA A 547 -23.15 -3.18 20.84
C ALA A 547 -22.15 -4.24 21.27
N ASN A 548 -21.65 -4.07 22.48
CA ASN A 548 -20.54 -4.81 23.01
C ASN A 548 -21.01 -6.23 23.36
N ILE A 549 -21.19 -7.10 22.36
CA ILE A 549 -21.62 -8.47 22.61
C ILE A 549 -20.52 -9.11 23.47
N GLN A 550 -20.79 -9.24 24.76
CA GLN A 550 -19.89 -9.81 25.76
C GLN A 550 -19.32 -11.15 25.25
N GLU A 551 -20.11 -11.90 24.49
CA GLU A 551 -19.75 -13.13 23.79
C GLU A 551 -18.68 -12.96 22.70
N MET A 552 -18.68 -11.87 21.92
CA MET A 552 -17.65 -11.60 20.91
C MET A 552 -16.32 -11.25 21.55
N ASN A 553 -16.34 -10.48 22.64
CA ASN A 553 -15.13 -10.22 23.43
C ASN A 553 -14.65 -11.46 24.14
N GLN A 554 -15.56 -12.29 24.68
CA GLN A 554 -15.22 -13.57 25.27
C GLN A 554 -14.67 -14.55 24.22
N TYR A 555 -15.18 -14.56 22.99
CA TYR A 555 -14.59 -15.32 21.88
C TYR A 555 -13.20 -14.78 21.52
N LYS A 556 -13.03 -13.46 21.36
CA LYS A 556 -11.72 -12.84 21.12
C LYS A 556 -10.74 -13.17 22.24
N MET A 557 -11.17 -13.10 23.51
CA MET A 557 -10.36 -13.42 24.69
C MET A 557 -10.06 -14.92 24.78
N ARG A 558 -11.01 -15.81 24.48
CA ARG A 558 -10.81 -17.26 24.38
C ARG A 558 -9.79 -17.58 23.31
N ASN A 559 -9.93 -17.00 22.13
CA ASN A 559 -9.03 -17.18 21.00
C ASN A 559 -7.63 -16.62 21.30
N LEU A 560 -7.53 -15.46 21.97
CA LEU A 560 -6.27 -14.91 22.47
C LEU A 560 -5.62 -15.82 23.54
N ARG A 561 -6.43 -16.50 24.38
CA ARG A 561 -5.98 -17.44 25.42
C ARG A 561 -5.63 -18.84 24.88
N GLU A 562 -5.97 -19.16 23.63
CA GLU A 562 -5.58 -20.43 23.00
C GLU A 562 -4.05 -20.57 22.97
N ARG A 563 -3.54 -21.79 23.22
CA ARG A 563 -2.10 -22.09 23.32
C ARG A 563 -1.28 -21.59 22.12
N LYS A 564 -1.87 -21.52 20.92
CA LYS A 564 -1.22 -21.00 19.70
C LYS A 564 -0.97 -19.49 19.75
N ASN A 565 -1.77 -18.71 20.49
CA ASN A 565 -1.74 -17.25 20.50
C ASN A 565 -1.08 -16.65 21.77
N GLN A 566 -0.67 -17.48 22.74
CA GLN A 566 0.00 -17.04 23.96
C GLN A 566 1.32 -16.28 23.74
N ARG A 567 1.96 -16.44 22.57
CA ARG A 567 3.14 -15.64 22.18
C ARG A 567 2.84 -14.15 22.01
N VAL A 568 1.60 -13.79 21.64
CA VAL A 568 1.15 -12.40 21.44
C VAL A 568 0.90 -11.71 22.79
N LEU A 569 0.45 -12.47 23.81
CA LEU A 569 0.13 -11.94 25.14
C LEU A 569 1.37 -11.71 26.03
N ARG A 570 2.49 -12.38 25.75
CA ARG A 570 3.73 -12.24 26.54
C ARG A 570 4.61 -11.04 26.14
N GLY A 571 4.07 -10.07 25.38
CA GLY A 571 4.79 -8.83 25.08
C GLY A 571 6.17 -9.08 24.49
N GLY A 572 6.23 -9.86 23.40
CA GLY A 572 7.49 -10.16 22.73
C GLY A 572 8.18 -8.89 22.24
N ARG A 573 9.05 -8.32 23.07
CA ARG A 573 10.35 -7.85 22.61
C ARG A 573 11.13 -9.10 22.21
N LEU A 574 11.41 -9.19 20.90
CA LEU A 574 12.68 -9.64 20.31
C LEU A 574 12.64 -9.28 18.83
#